data_AF-A0A1D2R8D3-F1
#
_entry.id   AF-A0A1D2R8D3-F1
#
_cell.length_a   1.000
_cell.length_b   1.000
_cell.length_c   1.000
_cell.angle_alpha   90.00
_cell.angle_beta   90.00
_cell.angle_gamma   90.00
#
_symmetry.space_group_name_H-M   'P 1'
#
loop_
_entity.id
_entity.type
_entity.pdbx_description
1 polymer ?
#
loop_
_entity_poly.entity_id
_entity_poly.type
_entity_poly.pdbx_seq_one_letter_code
_entity_poly.pdbx_strand_id
1 'polypeptide(L)'
;MLPHKIKISIFLILILINGNAEVSACPSASVVHGWSCVDDAECPNWQYCDLWDHLCRTREGYCGYDLLCKNSWEECTNETHECLPAKGYCANDSGCGQGLKCITHKCAFNDDNSTGNNDANNTNDSGNLFKDYFSEETMPLIAAAVIILIGIIISFYINKKFS
;
A
#
# COMPACT_ATOMS: atom_id res chain seq x y z
N MET A 1 -29.24 -36.32 26.46
CA MET A 1 -28.62 -37.44 25.74
C MET A 1 -28.71 -37.16 24.24
N LEU A 2 -27.65 -36.59 23.66
CA LEU A 2 -27.58 -36.27 22.21
C LEU A 2 -27.01 -37.47 21.44
N PRO A 3 -27.55 -37.80 20.25
CA PRO A 3 -27.19 -39.01 19.52
C PRO A 3 -25.76 -38.95 18.97
N HIS A 4 -24.99 -40.00 19.29
CA HIS A 4 -23.55 -40.15 19.10
C HIS A 4 -23.06 -40.17 17.63
N LYS A 5 -23.96 -39.98 16.65
CA LYS A 5 -23.66 -40.10 15.22
C LYS A 5 -23.20 -38.80 14.55
N ILE A 6 -23.38 -37.64 15.20
CA ILE A 6 -23.00 -36.33 14.61
C ILE A 6 -21.52 -35.98 14.84
N LYS A 7 -20.86 -36.57 15.86
CA LYS A 7 -19.46 -36.25 16.18
C LYS A 7 -18.45 -36.77 15.14
N ILE A 8 -18.79 -37.82 14.40
CA ILE A 8 -17.88 -38.43 13.41
C ILE A 8 -17.80 -37.57 12.13
N SER A 9 -18.82 -36.77 11.82
CA SER A 9 -18.82 -35.91 10.63
C SER A 9 -17.92 -34.67 10.79
N ILE A 10 -17.85 -34.09 12.00
CA ILE A 10 -17.01 -32.90 12.26
C ILE A 10 -15.52 -33.26 12.34
N PHE A 11 -15.18 -34.47 12.79
CA PHE A 11 -13.78 -34.92 12.85
C PHE A 11 -13.17 -35.17 11.46
N LEU A 12 -13.97 -35.55 10.46
CA LEU A 12 -13.50 -35.69 9.07
C LEU A 12 -13.23 -34.35 8.37
N ILE A 13 -13.98 -33.29 8.72
CA ILE A 13 -13.75 -31.93 8.19
C ILE A 13 -12.44 -31.34 8.74
N LEU A 14 -12.06 -31.68 9.98
CA LEU A 14 -10.80 -31.21 10.60
C LEU A 14 -9.53 -31.89 10.04
N ILE A 15 -9.65 -33.06 9.40
CA ILE A 15 -8.51 -33.75 8.76
C ILE A 15 -8.20 -33.14 7.38
N LEU A 16 -9.18 -32.53 6.69
CA LEU A 16 -8.94 -31.83 5.42
C LEU A 16 -8.28 -30.45 5.56
N ILE A 17 -8.24 -29.87 6.76
CA ILE A 17 -7.55 -28.59 7.04
C ILE A 17 -6.09 -28.77 7.47
N ASN A 18 -5.68 -30.01 7.81
CA ASN A 18 -4.30 -30.36 8.17
C ASN A 18 -3.65 -31.29 7.14
N GLY A 19 -4.25 -31.42 5.96
CA GLY A 19 -3.65 -32.10 4.82
C GLY A 19 -2.44 -31.30 4.38
N ASN A 20 -1.26 -31.84 4.69
CA ASN A 20 0.01 -31.46 4.08
C ASN A 20 -0.20 -31.36 2.57
N ALA A 21 -0.35 -30.12 2.09
CA ALA A 21 -0.08 -29.82 0.70
C ALA A 21 1.41 -30.05 0.54
N GLU A 22 1.78 -31.27 0.15
CA GLU A 22 2.92 -31.45 -0.74
C GLU A 22 2.60 -30.57 -1.95
N VAL A 23 3.14 -29.35 -1.91
CA VAL A 23 3.31 -28.42 -3.01
C VAL A 23 4.19 -29.09 -4.07
N SER A 24 3.62 -30.11 -4.71
CA SER A 24 4.20 -30.80 -5.84
C SER A 24 3.84 -30.02 -7.08
N ALA A 25 4.89 -29.57 -7.75
CA ALA A 25 4.90 -28.87 -9.03
C ALA A 25 4.34 -27.45 -9.01
N CYS A 26 5.18 -26.51 -8.54
CA CYS A 26 5.20 -25.22 -9.23
C CYS A 26 5.43 -25.50 -10.73
N PRO A 27 4.58 -24.99 -11.63
CA PRO A 27 4.86 -25.04 -13.05
C PRO A 27 6.21 -24.36 -13.28
N SER A 28 7.05 -25.05 -14.06
CA SER A 28 8.28 -24.57 -14.68
C SER A 28 8.59 -23.11 -14.39
N ALA A 29 9.61 -22.88 -13.56
CA ALA A 29 10.20 -21.58 -13.28
C ALA A 29 10.32 -20.78 -14.59
N SER A 30 9.32 -19.94 -14.83
CA SER A 30 9.45 -18.80 -15.70
C SER A 30 10.48 -17.94 -15.01
N VAL A 31 11.74 -18.09 -15.43
CA VAL A 31 12.81 -17.09 -15.41
C VAL A 31 12.41 -15.83 -14.63
N VAL A 32 12.40 -15.92 -13.30
CA VAL A 32 12.45 -14.75 -12.44
C VAL A 32 13.92 -14.36 -12.51
N HIS A 33 14.27 -13.60 -13.54
CA HIS A 33 15.61 -13.08 -13.73
C HIS A 33 16.06 -12.36 -12.45
N GLY A 34 17.17 -12.80 -11.88
CA GLY A 34 18.15 -11.91 -11.24
C GLY A 34 17.80 -11.37 -9.87
N TRP A 35 17.54 -12.23 -8.89
CA TRP A 35 17.71 -11.82 -7.48
C TRP A 35 19.13 -12.07 -7.00
N SER A 36 19.87 -12.98 -7.63
CA SER A 36 21.26 -13.28 -7.29
C SER A 36 22.24 -12.40 -8.07
N CYS A 37 23.27 -11.85 -7.41
CA CYS A 37 24.32 -11.05 -8.02
C CYS A 37 25.73 -11.48 -7.59
N VAL A 38 26.71 -11.33 -8.48
CA VAL A 38 28.14 -11.52 -8.20
C VAL A 38 28.83 -10.19 -7.90
N ASP A 39 28.42 -9.12 -8.58
CA ASP A 39 28.92 -7.76 -8.38
C ASP A 39 27.84 -6.71 -8.69
N ASP A 40 28.16 -5.44 -8.42
CA ASP A 40 27.25 -4.30 -8.63
C ASP A 40 26.81 -4.09 -10.08
N ALA A 41 27.57 -4.59 -11.08
CA ALA A 41 27.26 -4.38 -12.49
C ALA A 41 26.12 -5.28 -12.98
N GLU A 42 25.80 -6.35 -12.24
CA GLU A 42 24.65 -7.22 -12.49
C GLU A 42 23.33 -6.64 -11.97
N CYS A 43 23.41 -5.68 -11.04
CA CYS A 43 22.24 -4.99 -10.51
C CYS A 43 21.91 -3.72 -11.32
N PRO A 44 20.62 -3.32 -11.38
CA PRO A 44 20.25 -1.99 -11.84
C PRO A 44 21.02 -0.89 -11.09
N ASN A 45 21.26 0.25 -11.74
CA ASN A 45 22.04 1.36 -11.18
C ASN A 45 21.49 1.92 -9.83
N TRP A 46 20.20 1.77 -9.56
CA TRP A 46 19.53 2.13 -8.31
C TRP A 46 19.68 1.07 -7.19
N GLN A 47 20.33 -0.06 -7.49
CA GLN A 47 20.64 -1.15 -6.56
C GLN A 47 22.16 -1.38 -6.46
N TYR A 48 22.58 -2.08 -5.42
CA TYR A 48 23.93 -2.59 -5.23
C TYR A 48 23.89 -4.07 -4.87
N CYS A 49 24.97 -4.80 -5.16
CA CYS A 49 25.06 -6.21 -4.84
C CYS A 49 25.54 -6.39 -3.40
N ASP A 50 24.70 -6.99 -2.55
CA ASP A 50 25.14 -7.47 -1.24
C ASP A 50 25.95 -8.75 -1.42
N LEU A 51 27.28 -8.64 -1.32
CA LEU A 51 28.21 -9.75 -1.54
C LEU A 51 28.11 -10.87 -0.48
N TRP A 52 27.42 -10.64 0.64
CA TRP A 52 27.21 -11.67 1.67
C TRP A 52 26.06 -12.60 1.31
N ASP A 53 24.94 -12.00 0.89
CA ASP A 53 23.72 -12.74 0.53
C ASP A 53 23.64 -13.03 -0.96
N HIS A 54 24.54 -12.44 -1.75
CA HIS A 54 24.49 -12.38 -3.21
C HIS A 54 23.15 -11.83 -3.70
N LEU A 55 22.60 -10.78 -3.07
CA LEU A 55 21.29 -10.20 -3.44
C LEU A 55 21.42 -8.73 -3.83
N CYS A 56 20.72 -8.31 -4.89
CA CYS A 56 20.61 -6.88 -5.21
C CYS A 56 19.73 -6.17 -4.17
N ARG A 57 20.33 -5.23 -3.43
CA ARG A 57 19.66 -4.37 -2.44
C ARG A 57 19.54 -2.95 -2.97
N THR A 58 18.49 -2.26 -2.56
CA THR A 58 18.25 -0.86 -2.95
C THR A 58 19.32 0.07 -2.35
N ARG A 59 19.88 0.96 -3.16
CA ARG A 59 20.82 2.00 -2.68
C ARG A 59 20.10 3.04 -1.82
N GLU A 60 20.84 3.74 -0.96
CA GLU A 60 20.29 4.85 -0.19
C GLU A 60 19.77 5.96 -1.12
N GLY A 61 18.55 6.45 -0.86
CA GLY A 61 17.86 7.43 -1.70
C GLY A 61 17.01 6.81 -2.82
N TYR A 62 17.12 5.51 -3.06
CA TYR A 62 16.32 4.78 -4.03
C TYR A 62 15.28 3.87 -3.36
N CYS A 63 14.35 3.35 -4.15
CA CYS A 63 13.22 2.53 -3.71
C CYS A 63 12.78 1.54 -4.80
N GLY A 64 12.26 0.39 -4.35
CA GLY A 64 11.49 -0.52 -5.20
C GLY A 64 9.99 -0.25 -5.15
N TYR A 65 9.52 0.42 -4.09
CA TYR A 65 8.12 0.77 -3.82
C TYR A 65 8.06 1.78 -2.68
N ASP A 66 6.92 2.48 -2.53
CA ASP A 66 6.76 3.64 -1.63
C ASP A 66 7.15 3.37 -0.17
N LEU A 67 6.82 2.19 0.36
CA LEU A 67 7.13 1.83 1.75
C LEU A 67 8.63 1.64 2.03
N LEU A 68 9.49 1.59 1.00
CA LEU A 68 10.94 1.58 1.19
C LEU A 68 11.54 2.98 1.32
N CYS A 69 10.76 4.03 1.04
CA CYS A 69 11.23 5.38 1.26
C CYS A 69 11.34 5.68 2.75
N LYS A 70 12.37 6.46 3.09
CA LYS A 70 12.74 6.74 4.48
C LYS A 70 11.66 7.53 5.20
N ASN A 71 11.02 8.44 4.47
CA ASN A 71 9.99 9.31 5.01
C ASN A 71 8.61 8.92 4.50
N SER A 72 7.60 8.99 5.37
CA SER A 72 6.20 8.67 5.01
C SER A 72 5.54 9.66 4.05
N TRP A 73 6.21 10.77 3.72
CA TRP A 73 5.75 11.79 2.78
C TRP A 73 6.41 11.67 1.40
N GLU A 74 7.29 10.68 1.21
CA GLU A 74 7.92 10.37 -0.06
C GLU A 74 7.15 9.26 -0.79
N GLU A 75 7.23 9.26 -2.12
CA GLU A 75 6.73 8.21 -2.99
C GLU A 75 7.85 7.72 -3.92
N CYS A 76 7.75 6.47 -4.35
CA CYS A 76 8.72 5.86 -5.22
C CYS A 76 8.36 6.10 -6.68
N THR A 77 9.23 6.79 -7.41
CA THR A 77 9.02 6.94 -8.86
C THR A 77 9.39 5.65 -9.60
N ASN A 78 8.52 5.17 -10.49
CA ASN A 78 8.80 3.96 -11.26
C ASN A 78 9.86 4.18 -12.35
N GLU A 79 10.09 5.42 -12.79
CA GLU A 79 11.06 5.72 -13.84
C GLU A 79 12.50 5.79 -13.32
N THR A 80 12.74 6.48 -12.21
CA THR A 80 14.09 6.70 -11.66
C THR A 80 14.38 5.87 -10.42
N HIS A 81 13.34 5.24 -9.84
CA HIS A 81 13.42 4.54 -8.56
C HIS A 81 13.91 5.43 -7.41
N GLU A 82 13.77 6.76 -7.52
CA GLU A 82 14.14 7.68 -6.46
C GLU A 82 12.96 7.92 -5.51
N CYS A 83 13.26 8.14 -4.23
CA CYS A 83 12.28 8.61 -3.26
C CYS A 83 12.11 10.12 -3.41
N LEU A 84 10.99 10.54 -3.97
CA LEU A 84 10.66 11.96 -4.17
C LEU A 84 9.47 12.35 -3.28
N PRO A 85 9.32 13.64 -2.93
CA PRO A 85 8.13 14.07 -2.20
C PRO A 85 6.85 13.70 -2.95
N ALA A 86 5.92 13.03 -2.27
CA ALA A 86 4.64 12.66 -2.84
C ALA A 86 3.83 13.91 -3.22
N LYS A 87 2.83 13.74 -4.08
CA LYS A 87 2.00 14.88 -4.54
C LYS A 87 1.42 15.68 -3.37
N GLY A 88 1.77 16.98 -3.31
CA GLY A 88 1.35 17.91 -2.26
C GLY A 88 2.32 18.00 -1.08
N TYR A 89 3.37 17.19 -1.08
CA TYR A 89 4.49 17.25 -0.16
C TYR A 89 5.71 17.91 -0.81
N CYS A 90 6.70 18.22 0.01
CA CYS A 90 7.91 18.93 -0.39
C CYS A 90 9.10 18.57 0.50
N ALA A 91 10.29 18.56 -0.09
CA ALA A 91 11.54 18.51 0.66
C ALA A 91 12.00 19.92 1.11
N ASN A 92 11.65 20.95 0.33
CA ASN A 92 12.01 22.35 0.57
C ASN A 92 11.04 23.29 -0.19
N ASP A 93 11.18 24.60 0.03
CA ASP A 93 10.31 25.63 -0.57
C ASP A 93 10.30 25.62 -2.10
N SER A 94 11.40 25.20 -2.75
CA SER A 94 11.48 25.14 -4.22
C SER A 94 10.63 24.00 -4.83
N GLY A 95 10.29 22.99 -4.02
CA GLY A 95 9.35 21.94 -4.42
C GLY A 95 7.89 22.39 -4.39
N CYS A 96 7.61 23.58 -3.87
CA CYS A 96 6.27 24.14 -3.81
C CYS A 96 5.99 25.12 -4.96
N GLY A 97 4.72 25.19 -5.37
CA GLY A 97 4.27 26.16 -6.38
C GLY A 97 4.44 27.61 -5.91
N GLN A 98 4.32 28.57 -6.84
CA GLN A 98 4.46 30.00 -6.52
C GLN A 98 3.55 30.43 -5.37
N GLY A 99 4.14 31.11 -4.37
CA GLY A 99 3.44 31.61 -3.19
C GLY A 99 3.25 30.59 -2.05
N LEU A 100 3.63 29.33 -2.25
CA LEU A 100 3.61 28.29 -1.23
C LEU A 100 5.00 28.10 -0.62
N LYS A 101 5.05 27.75 0.67
CA LYS A 101 6.24 27.32 1.39
C LYS A 101 6.08 25.88 1.87
N CYS A 102 7.22 25.25 2.15
CA CYS A 102 7.29 23.91 2.66
C CYS A 102 7.19 23.91 4.18
N ILE A 103 6.00 23.64 4.72
CA ILE A 103 5.72 23.61 6.16
C ILE A 103 5.48 22.16 6.56
N THR A 104 6.40 21.59 7.36
CA THR A 104 6.34 20.18 7.79
C THR A 104 6.19 19.23 6.60
N HIS A 105 6.96 19.47 5.55
CA HIS A 105 6.92 18.72 4.29
C HIS A 105 5.61 18.82 3.51
N LYS A 106 4.67 19.71 3.84
CA LYS A 106 3.49 20.00 3.03
C LYS A 106 3.59 21.38 2.42
N CYS A 107 3.18 21.52 1.17
CA CYS A 107 3.09 22.84 0.55
C CYS A 107 1.85 23.58 1.08
N ALA A 108 2.09 24.68 1.78
CA ALA A 108 1.05 25.53 2.36
C ALA A 108 1.39 27.01 2.13
N PHE A 109 0.38 27.88 2.19
CA PHE A 109 0.63 29.31 2.15
C PHE A 109 1.40 29.72 3.38
N ASN A 110 2.32 30.66 3.17
CA ASN A 110 3.09 31.22 4.25
C ASN A 110 2.21 32.19 5.04
N ASP A 111 1.47 31.68 6.02
CA ASP A 111 0.62 32.47 6.92
C ASP A 111 1.44 33.29 7.93
N ASP A 112 2.68 33.66 7.60
CA ASP A 112 3.52 34.61 8.35
C ASP A 112 2.81 35.97 8.52
N ASN A 113 1.67 36.18 7.86
CA ASN A 113 0.77 37.31 8.12
C ASN A 113 -0.27 37.05 9.23
N SER A 114 -0.09 36.03 10.07
CA SER A 114 -0.74 35.93 11.38
C SER A 114 -0.14 36.92 12.39
N THR A 115 0.22 38.13 11.95
CA THR A 115 0.33 39.28 12.84
C THR A 115 -1.08 39.71 13.22
N GLY A 116 -1.66 39.02 14.20
CA GLY A 116 -2.59 39.53 15.21
C GLY A 116 -3.53 40.69 14.87
N ASN A 117 -4.12 40.75 13.67
CA ASN A 117 -5.23 41.67 13.42
C ASN A 117 -6.51 40.92 13.78
N ASN A 118 -7.09 41.27 14.92
CA ASN A 118 -8.35 40.77 15.46
C ASN A 118 -9.55 41.23 14.60
N ASP A 119 -9.48 41.07 13.29
CA ASP A 119 -10.56 41.42 12.38
C ASP A 119 -11.50 40.22 12.25
N ALA A 120 -12.29 40.03 13.31
CA ALA A 120 -13.30 38.98 13.46
C ALA A 120 -14.50 39.08 12.49
N ASN A 121 -14.33 39.57 11.25
CA ASN A 121 -15.48 39.95 10.41
C ASN A 121 -15.27 39.79 8.89
N ASN A 122 -14.69 38.70 8.41
CA ASN A 122 -14.85 38.35 6.99
C ASN A 122 -15.00 36.85 6.73
N THR A 123 -16.19 36.35 7.02
CA THR A 123 -16.68 35.04 6.58
C THR A 123 -17.08 35.10 5.11
N ASN A 124 -16.16 34.90 4.17
CA ASN A 124 -16.47 34.60 2.77
C ASN A 124 -15.23 33.97 2.09
N ASP A 125 -14.86 32.75 2.48
CA ASP A 125 -13.92 31.96 1.67
C ASP A 125 -14.51 30.57 1.37
N SER A 126 -15.22 30.53 0.25
CA SER A 126 -15.89 29.36 -0.31
C SER A 126 -14.93 28.57 -1.20
N GLY A 127 -13.76 28.22 -0.67
CA GLY A 127 -12.59 27.87 -1.49
C GLY A 127 -11.88 26.55 -1.17
N ASN A 128 -12.46 25.59 -0.44
CA ASN A 128 -11.88 24.24 -0.33
C ASN A 128 -12.88 23.18 0.14
N LEU A 129 -13.99 23.02 -0.59
CA LEU A 129 -15.05 22.05 -0.27
C LEU A 129 -14.84 20.65 -0.89
N PHE A 130 -13.60 20.24 -1.18
CA PHE A 130 -13.34 18.94 -1.82
C PHE A 130 -12.31 18.04 -1.12
N LYS A 131 -11.75 18.45 0.03
CA LYS A 131 -10.74 17.66 0.74
C LYS A 131 -11.27 16.77 1.87
N ASP A 132 -12.54 16.88 2.25
CA ASP A 132 -13.08 16.14 3.39
C ASP A 132 -13.93 14.91 3.01
N TYR A 133 -14.07 14.58 1.72
CA TYR A 133 -14.95 13.48 1.30
C TYR A 133 -14.33 12.08 1.34
N PHE A 134 -13.07 11.95 1.75
CA PHE A 134 -12.44 10.67 2.10
C PHE A 134 -12.09 10.65 3.59
N SER A 135 -13.12 10.72 4.44
CA SER A 135 -12.97 10.39 5.85
C SER A 135 -12.70 8.89 6.00
N GLU A 136 -11.63 8.58 6.72
CA GLU A 136 -11.12 7.24 7.09
C GLU A 136 -12.19 6.34 7.73
N GLU A 137 -13.30 6.92 8.19
CA GLU A 137 -14.42 6.21 8.81
C GLU A 137 -15.37 5.50 7.81
N THR A 138 -15.30 5.81 6.51
CA THR A 138 -16.20 5.19 5.51
C THR A 138 -15.65 3.90 4.89
N MET A 139 -14.34 3.64 5.00
CA MET A 139 -13.70 2.45 4.47
C MET A 139 -14.21 1.10 5.05
N PRO A 140 -14.51 0.94 6.36
CA PRO A 140 -14.96 -0.36 6.88
C PRO A 140 -16.34 -0.77 6.36
N LEU A 141 -17.23 0.18 6.05
CA LEU A 141 -18.57 -0.11 5.53
C LEU A 141 -18.52 -0.66 4.10
N ILE A 142 -17.64 -0.10 3.26
CA ILE A 142 -17.45 -0.55 1.88
C ILE A 142 -16.83 -1.95 1.86
N ALA A 143 -15.81 -2.19 2.71
CA ALA A 143 -15.20 -3.51 2.85
C ALA A 143 -16.21 -4.59 3.27
N ALA A 144 -17.09 -4.29 4.23
CA ALA A 144 -18.14 -5.21 4.66
C ALA A 144 -19.13 -5.54 3.53
N ALA A 145 -19.56 -4.54 2.76
CA ALA A 145 -20.47 -4.74 1.63
C ALA A 145 -19.88 -5.64 0.54
N VAL A 146 -18.58 -5.49 0.24
CA VAL A 146 -17.87 -6.30 -0.75
C VAL A 146 -17.78 -7.76 -0.31
N ILE A 147 -17.49 -8.03 0.97
CA ILE A 147 -17.43 -9.40 1.52
C ILE A 147 -18.79 -10.10 1.39
N ILE A 148 -19.89 -9.39 1.70
CA ILE A 148 -21.25 -9.93 1.58
C ILE A 148 -21.56 -10.29 0.12
N LEU A 149 -21.23 -9.41 -0.83
CA LEU A 149 -21.46 -9.66 -2.26
C LEU A 149 -20.67 -10.88 -2.76
N ILE A 150 -19.40 -11.01 -2.37
CA ILE A 150 -18.57 -12.18 -2.72
C ILE A 150 -19.19 -13.46 -2.16
N GLY A 151 -19.67 -13.45 -0.92
CA GLY A 151 -20.35 -14.60 -0.32
C GLY A 151 -21.62 -15.03 -1.05
N ILE A 152 -22.43 -14.07 -1.51
CA ILE A 152 -23.64 -14.34 -2.32
C ILE A 152 -23.26 -14.97 -3.66
N ILE A 153 -22.25 -14.43 -4.35
CA ILE A 153 -21.78 -14.94 -5.65
C ILE A 153 -21.27 -16.38 -5.51
N ILE A 154 -20.46 -16.66 -4.49
CA ILE A 154 -19.93 -18.01 -4.23
C ILE A 154 -21.08 -18.99 -3.96
N SER A 155 -22.06 -18.59 -3.14
CA SER A 155 -23.23 -19.43 -2.83
C SER A 155 -24.04 -19.77 -4.08
N PHE A 156 -24.22 -18.80 -4.98
CA PHE A 156 -24.92 -19.00 -6.25
C PHE A 156 -24.14 -19.95 -7.18
N TYR A 157 -22.82 -19.83 -7.22
CA TYR A 157 -21.96 -20.66 -8.05
C TYR A 157 -21.96 -22.13 -7.59
N ILE A 158 -21.95 -22.37 -6.27
CA ILE A 158 -22.02 -23.72 -5.70
C ILE A 158 -23.38 -24.37 -6.03
N ASN A 159 -24.49 -23.67 -5.81
CA ASN A 159 -25.82 -24.22 -6.12
C ASN A 159 -25.99 -24.56 -7.61
N LYS A 160 -25.41 -23.77 -8.51
CA LYS A 160 -25.46 -24.05 -9.96
C LYS A 160 -24.64 -25.28 -10.35
N LYS A 161 -23.58 -25.63 -9.63
CA LYS A 161 -22.72 -26.77 -9.95
C LYS A 161 -23.28 -28.12 -9.48
N PHE A 162 -24.19 -28.11 -8.51
CA PHE A 162 -24.76 -29.32 -7.89
C PHE A 162 -26.23 -29.60 -8.28
N SER A 163 -26.82 -28.78 -9.14
CA SER A 163 -28.11 -29.03 -9.79
C SER A 163 -27.91 -29.51 -11.22
#